data_AF-A0AAE0VMR4-F1
#
_entry.id   AF-A0AAE0VMR4-F1
#
_cell.length_a   1.000
_cell.length_b   1.000
_cell.length_c   1.000
_cell.angle_alpha   90.00
_cell.angle_beta   90.00
_cell.angle_gamma   90.00
#
_symmetry.space_group_name_H-M   'P 1'
#
loop_
_entity.id
_entity.type
_entity.pdbx_description
1 polymer ?
#
loop_
_entity_poly.entity_id
_entity_poly.type
_entity_poly.pdbx_seq_one_letter_code
_entity_poly.pdbx_strand_id
1 'polypeptide(L)'
;MEDTLSIAEELISAGEDEKVAKAIARLLRQGFDFAKLEYEKSLEQKSLATKGDLEVTKLELTKEIEFVKKEIEVVRKDVETVKLELTKEIELVRKDVETVKLELTKEIEFVRKEIEVVRKDVETVKLELTGKIETVKLELTGKIETVKLELQKEIKGVEVRLLKWLIGVVISGVVSLVYFFAHKWTDHAYNPVDWQPWKERALQKAKDESKLIIVSIGYSACHWCHVMEHESFSDEEVARFMNKNFVCIKIDREERPDIDHVYMTAVQLITGSGGWPLNVITLPNTKPIYGGTYFPKKTWLTMLEQILNFVKMNPEKAQEQADSLTQHIQIDSTFNFPSENQEFSLDDLASVLEIWLKRIDIREGGYLRAPKFPLPSGFHFLLQFHSFTKASSLGDMALSSVAITLDKMANGGIYDHVGGGFSRYSTDSFWKVPHFEKMLYDNAQLVSLYAHTFQLTRNPLYRTVIEETLAFIERELTDMQGGFYCALDADSEGEEGKFYVWSIDDFHQALGVDAPLFSE
;
A
#
# COMPACT_ATOMS: atom_id res chain seq x y z
N MET A 1 52.22 -1.53 -52.43
CA MET A 1 51.40 -0.32 -52.29
C MET A 1 49.96 -0.75 -52.49
N GLU A 2 49.50 -1.66 -51.63
CA GLU A 2 48.13 -2.16 -51.65
C GLU A 2 47.23 -1.17 -50.91
N ASP A 3 46.01 -1.02 -51.40
CA ASP A 3 45.06 -0.05 -50.88
C ASP A 3 44.51 -0.53 -49.53
N THR A 4 44.27 0.37 -48.57
CA THR A 4 43.83 -0.01 -47.19
C THR A 4 42.57 -0.86 -47.17
N LEU A 5 41.74 -0.69 -48.19
CA LEU A 5 40.52 -1.47 -48.41
C LEU A 5 40.83 -2.95 -48.64
N SER A 6 41.89 -3.28 -49.39
CA SER A 6 42.29 -4.67 -49.66
C SER A 6 42.71 -5.40 -48.37
N ILE A 7 43.47 -4.74 -47.50
CA ILE A 7 43.94 -5.33 -46.23
C ILE A 7 42.78 -5.48 -45.24
N ALA A 8 41.86 -4.50 -45.20
CA ALA A 8 40.66 -4.61 -44.37
C ALA A 8 39.74 -5.74 -44.86
N GLU A 9 39.58 -5.91 -46.17
CA GLU A 9 38.77 -6.98 -46.77
C GLU A 9 39.37 -8.38 -46.51
N GLU A 10 40.69 -8.54 -46.58
CA GLU A 10 41.35 -9.79 -46.21
C GLU A 10 41.14 -10.14 -44.73
N LEU A 11 41.27 -9.17 -43.83
CA LEU A 11 41.05 -9.38 -42.39
C LEU A 11 39.58 -9.72 -42.07
N ILE A 12 38.62 -9.07 -42.73
CA ILE A 12 37.20 -9.39 -42.61
C ILE A 12 36.92 -10.80 -43.14
N SER A 13 37.54 -11.19 -44.26
CA SER A 13 37.41 -12.54 -44.81
C SER A 13 37.99 -13.63 -43.89
N ALA A 14 38.94 -13.26 -43.04
CA ALA A 14 39.53 -14.11 -42.01
C ALA A 14 38.70 -14.16 -40.70
N GLY A 15 37.56 -13.46 -40.65
CA GLY A 15 36.60 -13.52 -39.55
C GLY A 15 36.70 -12.40 -38.51
N GLU A 16 37.52 -11.36 -38.76
CA GLU A 16 37.64 -10.20 -37.87
C GLU A 16 36.45 -9.24 -38.00
N ASP A 17 36.05 -8.61 -36.89
CA ASP A 17 34.98 -7.61 -36.88
C ASP A 17 35.31 -6.43 -37.80
N GLU A 18 34.33 -5.98 -38.59
CA GLU A 18 34.54 -4.98 -39.63
C GLU A 18 35.12 -3.65 -39.09
N LYS A 19 34.73 -3.22 -37.88
CA LYS A 19 35.26 -2.00 -37.27
C LYS A 19 36.70 -2.21 -36.81
N VAL A 20 37.01 -3.39 -36.28
CA VAL A 20 38.35 -3.76 -35.81
C VAL A 20 39.31 -3.93 -36.99
N ALA A 21 38.91 -4.64 -38.04
CA ALA A 21 39.69 -4.82 -39.27
C ALA A 21 40.02 -3.48 -39.96
N LYS A 22 39.03 -2.57 -40.05
CA LYS A 22 39.25 -1.22 -40.60
C LYS A 22 40.17 -0.36 -39.73
N ALA A 23 40.13 -0.52 -38.40
CA ALA A 23 41.04 0.19 -37.49
C ALA A 23 42.48 -0.32 -37.62
N ILE A 24 42.68 -1.64 -37.67
CA ILE A 24 43.99 -2.29 -37.85
C ILE A 24 44.60 -1.88 -39.21
N ALA A 25 43.82 -1.93 -40.29
CA ALA A 25 44.30 -1.54 -41.61
C ALA A 25 44.71 -0.05 -41.68
N ARG A 26 44.01 0.84 -40.98
CA ARG A 26 44.41 2.26 -40.85
C ARG A 26 45.73 2.44 -40.12
N LEU A 27 45.92 1.74 -39.00
CA LEU A 27 47.16 1.82 -38.22
C LEU A 27 48.36 1.29 -39.00
N LEU A 28 48.18 0.19 -39.75
CA LEU A 28 49.21 -0.34 -40.63
C LEU A 28 49.58 0.64 -41.75
N ARG A 29 48.60 1.32 -42.37
CA ARG A 29 48.88 2.34 -43.39
C ARG A 29 49.57 3.57 -42.80
N GLN A 30 49.18 4.03 -41.61
CA GLN A 30 49.90 5.10 -40.92
C GLN A 30 51.36 4.73 -40.61
N GLY A 31 51.61 3.50 -40.16
CA GLY A 31 52.98 3.00 -39.96
C GLY A 31 53.79 2.94 -41.27
N PHE A 32 53.15 2.54 -42.37
CA PHE A 32 53.80 2.48 -43.67
C PHE A 32 54.08 3.88 -44.26
N ASP A 33 53.15 4.82 -44.12
CA ASP A 33 53.31 6.21 -44.55
C ASP A 33 54.39 6.92 -43.72
N PHE A 34 54.48 6.62 -42.42
CA PHE A 34 55.56 7.10 -41.56
C PHE A 34 56.92 6.55 -42.00
N ALA A 35 57.04 5.24 -42.23
CA ALA A 35 58.27 4.61 -42.72
C ALA A 35 58.69 5.12 -44.11
N LYS A 36 57.72 5.41 -44.99
CA LYS A 36 57.97 6.02 -46.29
C LYS A 36 58.49 7.45 -46.16
N LEU A 37 57.91 8.25 -45.25
CA LEU A 37 58.34 9.62 -44.99
C LEU A 37 59.74 9.68 -44.37
N GLU A 38 60.09 8.70 -43.53
CA GLU A 38 61.44 8.53 -42.98
C GLU A 38 62.45 8.09 -44.06
N TYR A 39 62.04 7.19 -44.96
CA TYR A 39 62.85 6.75 -46.09
C TYR A 39 63.11 7.87 -47.11
N GLU A 40 62.09 8.70 -47.41
CA GLU A 40 62.20 9.87 -48.28
C GLU A 40 63.08 10.97 -47.65
N LYS A 41 62.97 11.22 -46.34
CA LYS A 41 63.91 12.08 -45.60
C LYS A 41 65.36 11.56 -45.64
N SER A 42 65.54 10.25 -45.57
CA SER A 42 66.84 9.58 -45.71
C SER A 42 67.43 9.73 -47.12
N LEU A 43 66.58 9.69 -48.17
CA LEU A 43 66.98 9.91 -49.55
C LEU A 43 67.39 11.36 -49.84
N GLU A 44 66.68 12.33 -49.26
CA GLU A 44 66.98 13.76 -49.42
C GLU A 44 68.32 14.14 -48.75
N GLN A 45 68.61 13.57 -47.56
CA GLN A 45 69.92 13.71 -46.89
C GLN A 45 71.07 13.00 -47.62
N LYS A 46 70.80 11.94 -48.40
CA LYS A 46 71.81 11.12 -49.09
C LYS A 46 72.14 11.58 -50.51
N SER A 47 71.60 12.72 -50.97
CA SER A 47 71.98 13.30 -52.27
C SER A 47 73.45 13.80 -52.34
N LEU A 48 74.20 13.73 -51.22
CA LEU A 48 75.66 13.78 -51.20
C LEU A 48 76.23 12.63 -50.36
N ALA A 49 76.35 11.43 -50.92
CA ALA A 49 77.12 10.36 -50.29
C ALA A 49 77.83 9.49 -51.34
N THR A 50 79.13 9.28 -51.15
CA THR A 50 79.97 8.49 -52.05
C THR A 50 79.79 6.99 -51.81
N LYS A 51 80.13 6.16 -52.81
CA LYS A 51 79.92 4.70 -52.86
C LYS A 51 80.34 3.91 -51.59
N GLY A 52 81.26 4.45 -50.78
CA GLY A 52 81.67 3.86 -49.49
C GLY A 52 80.63 3.98 -48.37
N ASP A 53 79.86 5.07 -48.31
CA ASP A 53 78.86 5.32 -47.27
C ASP A 53 77.63 4.41 -47.45
N LEU A 54 77.35 4.01 -48.70
CA LEU A 54 76.26 3.11 -49.05
C LEU A 54 76.53 1.66 -48.60
N GLU A 55 77.78 1.20 -48.65
CA GLU A 55 78.19 -0.15 -48.20
C GLU A 55 78.09 -0.27 -46.68
N VAL A 56 78.49 0.76 -45.92
CA VAL A 56 78.38 0.78 -44.46
C VAL A 56 76.92 0.78 -44.03
N THR A 57 76.09 1.63 -44.64
CA THR A 57 74.64 1.65 -44.35
C THR A 57 74.00 0.29 -44.67
N LYS A 58 74.38 -0.36 -45.77
CA LYS A 58 73.86 -1.69 -46.14
C LYS A 58 74.23 -2.76 -45.12
N LEU A 59 75.43 -2.70 -44.56
CA LEU A 59 75.87 -3.63 -43.52
C LEU A 59 75.09 -3.42 -42.21
N GLU A 60 74.85 -2.16 -41.81
CA GLU A 60 74.04 -1.82 -40.63
C GLU A 60 72.58 -2.26 -40.79
N LEU A 61 71.94 -1.94 -41.92
CA LEU A 61 70.60 -2.42 -42.25
C LEU A 61 70.50 -3.95 -42.25
N THR A 62 71.53 -4.65 -42.71
CA THR A 62 71.53 -6.12 -42.70
C THR A 62 71.54 -6.66 -41.27
N LYS A 63 72.32 -6.04 -40.36
CA LYS A 63 72.36 -6.41 -38.94
C LYS A 63 71.04 -6.09 -38.23
N GLU A 64 70.43 -4.95 -38.52
CA GLU A 64 69.13 -4.59 -37.95
C GLU A 64 68.03 -5.54 -38.43
N ILE A 65 68.01 -5.91 -39.72
CA ILE A 65 67.06 -6.90 -40.25
C ILE A 65 67.26 -8.26 -39.57
N GLU A 66 68.50 -8.67 -39.33
CA GLU A 66 68.79 -9.94 -38.64
C GLU A 66 68.37 -9.91 -37.16
N PHE A 67 68.54 -8.77 -36.50
CA PHE A 67 68.05 -8.54 -35.14
C PHE A 67 66.51 -8.59 -35.07
N VAL A 68 65.83 -7.87 -35.95
CA VAL A 68 64.35 -7.85 -36.03
C VAL A 68 63.79 -9.24 -36.36
N LYS A 69 64.45 -10.01 -37.24
CA LYS A 69 64.06 -11.41 -37.51
C LYS A 69 64.11 -12.27 -36.24
N LYS A 70 65.14 -12.08 -35.41
CA LYS A 70 65.29 -12.81 -34.15
C LYS A 70 64.21 -12.41 -33.14
N GLU A 71 63.87 -11.13 -33.06
CA GLU A 71 62.75 -10.66 -32.21
C GLU A 71 61.40 -11.20 -32.68
N ILE A 72 61.14 -11.21 -33.99
CA ILE A 72 59.92 -11.81 -34.57
C ILE A 72 59.83 -13.30 -34.22
N GLU A 73 60.95 -14.03 -34.24
CA GLU A 73 60.97 -15.45 -33.89
C GLU A 73 60.66 -15.71 -32.41
N VAL A 74 61.13 -14.84 -31.51
CA VAL A 74 60.76 -14.86 -30.07
C VAL A 74 59.26 -14.60 -29.90
N VAL A 75 58.74 -13.52 -30.50
CA VAL A 75 57.31 -13.18 -30.41
C VAL A 75 56.44 -14.30 -30.96
N ARG A 76 56.84 -14.94 -32.07
CA ARG A 76 56.11 -16.08 -32.64
C ARG A 76 56.01 -17.25 -31.67
N LYS A 77 57.08 -17.53 -30.92
CA LYS A 77 57.09 -18.58 -29.89
C LYS A 77 56.21 -18.23 -28.69
N ASP A 78 56.18 -16.96 -28.29
CA ASP A 78 55.31 -16.50 -27.21
C ASP A 78 53.83 -16.60 -27.61
N VAL A 79 53.49 -16.21 -28.85
CA VAL A 79 52.12 -16.37 -29.39
C VAL A 79 51.67 -17.83 -29.40
N GLU A 80 52.53 -18.77 -29.82
CA GLU A 80 52.20 -20.20 -29.78
C GLU A 80 52.01 -20.71 -28.34
N THR A 81 52.79 -20.19 -27.39
CA THR A 81 52.64 -20.54 -25.97
C THR A 81 51.30 -20.06 -25.42
N VAL A 82 50.96 -18.79 -25.66
CA VAL A 82 49.68 -18.19 -25.25
C VAL A 82 48.50 -18.92 -25.88
N LYS A 83 48.59 -19.27 -27.17
CA LYS A 83 47.56 -20.03 -27.88
C LYS A 83 47.33 -21.41 -27.23
N LEU A 84 48.40 -22.08 -26.81
CA LEU A 84 48.31 -23.37 -26.14
C LEU A 84 47.67 -23.26 -24.75
N GLU A 85 47.95 -22.19 -24.00
CA GLU A 85 47.34 -21.92 -22.70
C GLU A 85 45.85 -21.60 -22.84
N LEU A 86 45.47 -20.70 -23.74
CA LEU A 86 44.06 -20.38 -24.05
C LEU A 86 43.26 -21.61 -24.48
N THR A 87 43.86 -22.50 -25.28
CA THR A 87 43.20 -23.74 -25.71
C THR A 87 42.86 -24.63 -24.51
N LYS A 88 43.78 -24.75 -23.54
CA LYS A 88 43.54 -25.54 -22.31
C LYS A 88 42.46 -24.91 -21.43
N GLU A 89 42.46 -23.58 -21.27
CA GLU A 89 41.44 -22.88 -20.48
C GLU A 89 40.05 -23.03 -21.09
N ILE A 90 39.93 -22.90 -22.42
CA ILE A 90 38.66 -23.12 -23.13
C ILE A 90 38.15 -24.55 -22.91
N GLU A 91 39.04 -25.54 -22.92
CA GLU A 91 38.66 -26.95 -22.71
C GLU A 91 38.18 -27.21 -21.28
N LEU A 92 38.80 -26.59 -20.27
CA LEU A 92 38.34 -26.63 -18.88
C LEU A 92 36.95 -25.99 -18.73
N VAL A 93 36.76 -24.78 -19.26
CA VAL A 93 35.46 -24.09 -19.20
C VAL A 93 34.36 -24.90 -19.89
N ARG A 94 34.65 -25.54 -21.04
CA ARG A 94 33.69 -26.43 -21.72
C ARG A 94 33.28 -27.60 -20.83
N LYS A 95 34.21 -28.20 -20.10
CA LYS A 95 33.94 -29.30 -19.18
C LYS A 95 33.07 -28.86 -17.99
N ASP A 96 33.32 -27.68 -17.46
CA ASP A 96 32.53 -27.10 -16.36
C ASP A 96 31.10 -26.80 -16.83
N VAL A 97 30.94 -26.24 -18.03
CA VAL A 97 29.61 -25.99 -18.63
C VAL A 97 28.81 -27.27 -18.81
N GLU A 98 29.42 -28.35 -19.31
CA GLU A 98 28.74 -29.64 -19.45
C GLU A 98 28.37 -30.27 -18.09
N THR A 99 29.20 -30.07 -17.07
CA THR A 99 28.91 -30.52 -15.70
C THR A 99 27.69 -29.80 -15.14
N VAL A 100 27.67 -28.46 -15.21
CA VAL A 100 26.54 -27.64 -14.77
C VAL A 100 25.26 -28.00 -15.53
N LYS A 101 25.35 -28.21 -16.85
CA LYS A 101 24.21 -28.61 -17.67
C LYS A 101 23.61 -29.95 -17.22
N LEU A 102 24.46 -30.91 -16.85
CA LEU A 102 24.03 -32.21 -16.37
C LEU A 102 23.35 -32.11 -14.99
N GLU A 103 23.87 -31.27 -14.09
CA GLU A 103 23.25 -30.99 -12.79
C GLU A 103 21.89 -30.30 -12.94
N LEU A 104 21.80 -29.24 -13.76
CA LEU A 104 20.54 -28.55 -14.04
C LEU A 104 19.48 -29.49 -14.62
N THR A 105 19.90 -30.40 -15.50
CA THR A 105 18.98 -31.37 -16.11
C THR A 105 18.40 -32.32 -15.06
N LYS A 106 19.21 -32.76 -14.09
CA LYS A 106 18.75 -33.61 -12.98
C LYS A 106 17.80 -32.87 -12.04
N GLU A 107 18.10 -31.61 -11.71
CA GLU A 107 17.22 -30.78 -10.89
C GLU A 107 15.87 -30.53 -11.56
N ILE A 108 15.87 -30.23 -12.86
CA ILE A 108 14.62 -30.07 -13.63
C ILE A 108 13.79 -31.35 -13.63
N GLU A 109 14.43 -32.52 -13.78
CA GLU A 109 13.71 -33.79 -13.74
C GLU A 109 13.14 -34.10 -12.34
N PHE A 110 13.89 -33.76 -11.29
CA PHE A 110 13.42 -33.88 -9.91
C PHE A 110 12.19 -32.99 -9.63
N VAL A 111 12.27 -31.71 -9.98
CA VAL A 111 11.16 -30.76 -9.81
C VAL A 111 9.93 -31.18 -10.62
N ARG A 112 10.11 -31.72 -11.84
CA ARG A 112 8.99 -32.26 -12.64
C ARG A 112 8.27 -33.41 -11.92
N LYS A 113 9.01 -34.30 -11.25
CA LYS A 113 8.41 -35.40 -10.46
C LYS A 113 7.63 -34.88 -9.26
N GLU A 114 8.16 -33.88 -8.54
CA GLU A 114 7.45 -33.25 -7.41
C GLU A 114 6.15 -32.57 -7.86
N ILE A 115 6.17 -31.84 -8.99
CA ILE A 115 4.97 -31.22 -9.56
C ILE A 115 3.91 -32.28 -9.89
N GLU A 116 4.30 -33.44 -10.41
CA GLU A 116 3.37 -34.51 -10.75
C GLU A 116 2.70 -35.12 -9.51
N VAL A 117 3.45 -35.27 -8.41
CA VAL A 117 2.90 -35.71 -7.11
C VAL A 117 1.90 -34.68 -6.59
N VAL A 118 2.27 -33.40 -6.53
CA VAL A 118 1.39 -32.32 -6.06
C VAL A 118 0.12 -32.25 -6.91
N ARG A 119 0.22 -32.41 -8.23
CA ARG A 119 -0.95 -32.42 -9.12
C ARG A 119 -1.93 -33.52 -8.77
N LYS A 120 -1.45 -34.71 -8.41
CA LYS A 120 -2.29 -35.85 -8.01
C LYS A 120 -2.98 -35.60 -6.67
N ASP A 121 -2.28 -34.98 -5.72
CA ASP A 121 -2.84 -34.61 -4.42
C ASP A 121 -3.95 -33.56 -4.59
N VAL A 122 -3.74 -32.56 -5.45
CA VAL A 122 -4.74 -31.53 -5.76
C VAL A 122 -6.01 -32.15 -6.35
N GLU A 123 -5.90 -33.10 -7.29
CA GLU A 123 -7.08 -33.78 -7.85
C GLU A 123 -7.81 -34.63 -6.79
N THR A 124 -7.06 -35.24 -5.86
CA THR A 124 -7.66 -36.01 -4.75
C THR A 124 -8.46 -35.10 -3.82
N VAL A 125 -7.87 -33.98 -3.39
CA VAL A 125 -8.54 -32.99 -2.54
C VAL A 125 -9.77 -32.39 -3.23
N LYS A 126 -9.68 -32.13 -4.54
CA LYS A 126 -10.81 -31.64 -5.34
C LYS A 126 -11.98 -32.62 -5.34
N LEU A 127 -11.72 -33.93 -5.49
CA LEU A 127 -12.76 -34.96 -5.41
C LEU A 127 -13.40 -35.02 -4.02
N GLU A 128 -12.60 -34.95 -2.95
CA GLU A 128 -13.12 -34.94 -1.57
C GLU A 128 -14.00 -33.71 -1.29
N LEU A 129 -13.55 -32.52 -1.70
CA LEU A 129 -14.31 -31.27 -1.54
C LEU A 129 -15.62 -31.33 -2.32
N THR A 130 -15.60 -31.86 -3.55
CA THR A 130 -16.82 -32.00 -4.37
C THR A 130 -17.84 -32.89 -3.67
N GLY A 131 -17.42 -34.01 -3.09
CA GLY A 131 -18.30 -34.91 -2.32
C GLY A 131 -18.86 -34.26 -1.04
N LYS A 132 -18.03 -33.49 -0.31
CA LYS A 132 -18.49 -32.74 0.88
C LYS A 132 -19.54 -31.69 0.51
N ILE A 133 -19.32 -30.96 -0.59
CA ILE A 133 -20.27 -29.96 -1.09
C ILE A 133 -21.62 -30.61 -1.44
N GLU A 134 -21.61 -31.75 -2.14
CA GLU A 134 -22.86 -32.47 -2.45
C GLU A 134 -23.60 -32.93 -1.19
N THR A 135 -22.86 -33.41 -0.19
CA THR A 135 -23.43 -33.84 1.10
C THR A 135 -24.11 -32.66 1.82
N VAL A 136 -23.41 -31.53 1.94
CA VAL A 136 -23.94 -30.32 2.58
C VAL A 136 -25.16 -29.78 1.83
N LYS A 137 -25.14 -29.83 0.49
CA LYS A 137 -26.27 -29.42 -0.35
C LYS A 137 -27.52 -30.27 -0.10
N LEU A 138 -27.35 -31.59 0.06
CA LEU A 138 -28.44 -32.50 0.40
C LEU A 138 -29.01 -32.20 1.79
N GLU A 139 -28.16 -31.99 2.79
CA GLU A 139 -28.60 -31.65 4.15
C GLU A 139 -29.36 -30.32 4.21
N LEU A 140 -28.84 -29.28 3.55
CA LEU A 140 -29.48 -27.96 3.47
C LEU A 140 -30.85 -28.06 2.78
N THR A 141 -30.95 -28.82 1.69
CA THR A 141 -32.21 -29.03 0.99
C THR A 141 -33.26 -29.67 1.91
N GLY A 142 -32.87 -30.70 2.68
CA GLY A 142 -33.76 -31.35 3.65
C GLY A 142 -34.18 -30.42 4.79
N LYS A 143 -33.27 -29.59 5.31
CA LYS A 143 -33.59 -28.57 6.34
C LYS A 143 -34.57 -27.53 5.81
N ILE A 144 -34.36 -27.03 4.59
CA ILE A 144 -35.25 -26.07 3.93
C ILE A 144 -36.66 -26.66 3.76
N GLU A 145 -36.77 -27.92 3.34
CA GLU A 145 -38.08 -28.60 3.23
C GLU A 145 -38.79 -28.72 4.58
N THR A 146 -38.03 -29.03 5.64
CA THR A 146 -38.56 -29.13 7.00
C THR A 146 -39.11 -27.79 7.48
N VAL A 147 -38.31 -26.73 7.36
CA VAL A 147 -38.71 -25.36 7.74
C VAL A 147 -39.91 -24.89 6.92
N LYS A 148 -39.95 -25.21 5.61
CA LYS A 148 -41.08 -24.89 4.75
C LYS A 148 -42.37 -25.55 5.23
N LEU A 149 -42.32 -26.81 5.67
CA LEU A 149 -43.47 -27.52 6.22
C LEU A 149 -43.92 -26.93 7.57
N GLU A 150 -42.98 -26.53 8.43
CA GLU A 150 -43.28 -25.86 9.70
C GLU A 150 -43.94 -24.50 9.47
N LEU A 151 -43.38 -23.67 8.58
CA LEU A 151 -43.95 -22.37 8.21
C LEU A 151 -45.35 -22.51 7.59
N GLN A 152 -45.58 -23.51 6.73
CA GLN A 152 -46.92 -23.76 6.19
C GLN A 152 -47.93 -24.12 7.29
N LYS A 153 -47.50 -24.83 8.32
CA LYS A 153 -48.33 -25.17 9.48
C LYS A 153 -48.60 -23.95 10.35
N GLU A 154 -47.61 -23.09 10.56
CA GLU A 154 -47.77 -21.83 11.29
C GLU A 154 -48.68 -20.85 10.55
N ILE A 155 -48.51 -20.70 9.23
CA ILE A 155 -49.38 -19.86 8.37
C ILE A 155 -50.83 -20.30 8.49
N LYS A 156 -51.12 -21.61 8.40
CA LYS A 156 -52.48 -22.12 8.66
C LYS A 156 -52.99 -21.80 10.07
N GLY A 157 -52.10 -21.89 11.07
CA GLY A 157 -52.44 -21.51 12.45
C GLY A 157 -52.71 -20.02 12.63
N VAL A 158 -52.02 -19.16 11.86
CA VAL A 158 -52.19 -17.72 11.83
C VAL A 158 -53.46 -17.34 11.08
N GLU A 159 -53.80 -17.97 9.95
CA GLU A 159 -55.07 -17.76 9.24
C GLU A 159 -56.28 -18.04 10.15
N VAL A 160 -56.24 -19.13 10.93
CA VAL A 160 -57.30 -19.47 11.89
C VAL A 160 -57.39 -18.44 13.02
N ARG A 161 -56.26 -17.89 13.47
CA ARG A 161 -56.22 -16.82 14.49
C ARG A 161 -56.67 -15.48 13.91
N LEU A 162 -56.30 -15.14 12.68
CA LEU A 162 -56.74 -13.96 11.94
C LEU A 162 -58.24 -13.99 11.68
N LEU A 163 -58.82 -15.15 11.37
CA LEU A 163 -60.27 -15.28 11.20
C LEU A 163 -61.01 -15.03 12.54
N LYS A 164 -60.48 -15.55 13.65
CA LYS A 164 -61.00 -15.27 15.00
C LYS A 164 -60.80 -13.80 15.41
N TRP A 165 -59.67 -13.20 15.01
CA TRP A 165 -59.35 -11.80 15.28
C TRP A 165 -60.18 -10.85 14.43
N LEU A 166 -60.43 -11.13 13.14
CA LEU A 166 -61.34 -10.37 12.27
C LEU A 166 -62.77 -10.33 12.81
N ILE A 167 -63.26 -11.46 13.34
CA ILE A 167 -64.55 -11.50 14.05
C ILE A 167 -64.53 -10.58 15.29
N GLY A 168 -63.39 -10.48 15.99
CA GLY A 168 -63.18 -9.55 17.11
C GLY A 168 -62.96 -8.09 16.70
N VAL A 169 -62.35 -7.82 15.55
CA VAL A 169 -62.03 -6.48 15.04
C VAL A 169 -63.22 -5.83 14.36
N VAL A 170 -64.16 -6.59 13.79
CA VAL A 170 -65.46 -6.02 13.38
C VAL A 170 -66.25 -5.52 14.60
N ILE A 171 -66.02 -6.10 15.79
CA ILE A 171 -66.60 -5.65 17.07
C ILE A 171 -65.80 -4.46 17.68
N SER A 172 -64.50 -4.35 17.38
CA SER A 172 -63.62 -3.30 17.95
C SER A 172 -63.28 -2.15 16.99
N GLY A 173 -63.66 -2.25 15.70
CA GLY A 173 -63.23 -1.40 14.59
C GLY A 173 -63.95 -0.06 14.46
N VAL A 174 -64.38 0.54 15.58
CA VAL A 174 -64.88 1.92 15.63
C VAL A 174 -63.87 2.86 16.30
N VAL A 175 -62.77 2.36 16.87
CA VAL A 175 -61.79 3.19 17.58
C VAL A 175 -60.38 2.91 17.07
N SER A 176 -59.71 3.98 16.64
CA SER A 176 -58.27 4.04 16.35
C SER A 176 -57.81 3.63 14.94
N LEU A 177 -58.24 4.43 13.96
CA LEU A 177 -57.34 4.92 12.92
C LEU A 177 -56.29 5.84 13.60
N VAL A 178 -55.09 5.96 13.03
CA VAL A 178 -53.93 6.81 13.44
C VAL A 178 -52.91 6.10 14.35
N TYR A 179 -51.87 5.50 13.75
CA TYR A 179 -50.51 6.05 13.80
C TYR A 179 -49.59 5.30 12.81
N PHE A 180 -48.86 6.10 12.04
CA PHE A 180 -48.17 5.79 10.81
C PHE A 180 -46.65 5.78 11.07
N PHE A 181 -45.95 4.80 10.48
CA PHE A 181 -44.52 4.65 10.19
C PHE A 181 -43.48 5.62 10.79
N ALA A 182 -42.46 5.06 11.49
CA ALA A 182 -41.07 5.55 11.48
C ALA A 182 -40.07 4.45 11.89
N HIS A 183 -38.97 4.34 11.14
CA HIS A 183 -37.74 3.57 11.40
C HIS A 183 -36.60 4.45 10.86
N LYS A 184 -35.39 4.56 11.40
CA LYS A 184 -34.80 4.36 12.73
C LYS A 184 -33.43 5.07 12.61
N TRP A 185 -33.18 6.15 13.36
CA TRP A 185 -31.84 6.71 13.63
C TRP A 185 -31.80 6.75 15.16
N THR A 186 -31.21 5.78 15.84
CA THR A 186 -31.53 5.58 17.27
C THR A 186 -30.71 6.44 18.22
N ASP A 187 -29.48 6.76 17.88
CA ASP A 187 -28.56 7.24 18.92
C ASP A 187 -28.61 8.78 19.00
N HIS A 188 -28.67 9.46 17.86
CA HIS A 188 -28.78 10.92 17.82
C HIS A 188 -30.22 11.47 17.78
N ALA A 189 -31.24 10.66 17.52
CA ALA A 189 -32.61 11.20 17.33
C ALA A 189 -33.21 11.79 18.61
N TYR A 190 -32.66 11.45 19.77
CA TYR A 190 -33.06 11.99 21.06
C TYR A 190 -32.16 13.14 21.54
N ASN A 191 -31.12 13.51 20.78
CA ASN A 191 -30.28 14.64 21.11
C ASN A 191 -31.08 15.95 21.01
N PRO A 192 -30.86 16.91 21.93
CA PRO A 192 -31.53 18.20 21.90
C PRO A 192 -31.10 19.08 20.70
N VAL A 193 -29.99 18.77 20.04
CA VAL A 193 -29.58 19.42 18.79
C VAL A 193 -30.55 19.05 17.65
N ASP A 194 -31.04 20.03 16.89
CA ASP A 194 -31.88 19.87 15.71
C ASP A 194 -31.05 19.35 14.53
N TRP A 195 -30.58 18.11 14.64
CA TRP A 195 -29.80 17.44 13.60
C TRP A 195 -30.66 17.20 12.36
N GLN A 196 -30.15 17.67 11.22
CA GLN A 196 -30.73 17.43 9.92
C GLN A 196 -29.81 16.52 9.10
N PRO A 197 -30.33 15.63 8.24
CA PRO A 197 -29.50 14.90 7.31
C PRO A 197 -29.00 15.84 6.20
N TRP A 198 -27.91 15.46 5.53
CA TRP A 198 -27.44 16.16 4.33
C TRP A 198 -28.44 16.03 3.17
N LYS A 199 -29.39 16.96 3.07
CA LYS A 199 -30.44 17.01 2.05
C LYS A 199 -30.72 18.46 1.62
N GLU A 200 -31.26 18.62 0.42
CA GLU A 200 -31.58 19.93 -0.17
C GLU A 200 -32.38 20.83 0.78
N ARG A 201 -33.34 20.26 1.51
CA ARG A 201 -34.15 21.01 2.49
C ARG A 201 -33.30 21.69 3.58
N ALA A 202 -32.30 21.00 4.12
CA ALA A 202 -31.43 21.56 5.16
C ALA A 202 -30.49 22.63 4.60
N LEU A 203 -29.94 22.37 3.40
CA LEU A 203 -29.09 23.32 2.70
C LEU A 203 -29.84 24.60 2.29
N GLN A 204 -31.09 24.45 1.85
CA GLN A 204 -31.94 25.59 1.51
C GLN A 204 -32.34 26.38 2.77
N LYS A 205 -32.67 25.72 3.89
CA LYS A 205 -32.92 26.39 5.18
C LYS A 205 -31.74 27.28 5.58
N ALA A 206 -30.50 26.81 5.41
CA ALA A 206 -29.31 27.60 5.72
C ALA A 206 -29.23 28.88 4.87
N LYS A 207 -29.53 28.78 3.57
CA LYS A 207 -29.57 29.92 2.64
C LYS A 207 -30.68 30.90 3.00
N ASP A 208 -31.91 30.40 3.19
CA ASP A 208 -33.10 31.21 3.47
C ASP A 208 -32.97 31.96 4.80
N GLU A 209 -32.42 31.31 5.83
CA GLU A 209 -32.19 31.91 7.15
C GLU A 209 -30.86 32.67 7.24
N SER A 210 -30.03 32.64 6.18
CA SER A 210 -28.66 33.20 6.18
C SER A 210 -27.82 32.73 7.38
N LYS A 211 -27.97 31.46 7.77
CA LYS A 211 -27.27 30.84 8.90
C LYS A 211 -26.08 30.01 8.43
N LEU A 212 -25.01 30.07 9.22
CA LEU A 212 -23.88 29.15 9.08
C LEU A 212 -24.35 27.70 9.31
N ILE A 213 -23.61 26.76 8.74
CA ILE A 213 -23.90 25.33 8.87
C ILE A 213 -22.81 24.70 9.75
N ILE A 214 -23.23 23.88 10.71
CA ILE A 214 -22.35 22.93 11.39
C ILE A 214 -22.48 21.61 10.67
N VAL A 215 -21.42 21.13 10.04
CA VAL A 215 -21.33 19.80 9.45
C VAL A 215 -20.54 18.92 10.41
N SER A 216 -21.23 18.02 11.10
CA SER A 216 -20.62 17.04 12.01
C SER A 216 -20.64 15.65 11.35
N ILE A 217 -19.47 15.13 11.03
CA ILE A 217 -19.29 13.84 10.37
C ILE A 217 -18.69 12.86 11.37
N GLY A 218 -19.30 11.68 11.49
CA GLY A 218 -18.84 10.58 12.31
C GLY A 218 -19.29 9.26 11.70
N TYR A 219 -19.12 8.18 12.45
CA TYR A 219 -19.59 6.85 12.09
C TYR A 219 -19.70 6.03 13.38
N SER A 220 -20.43 4.91 13.34
CA SER A 220 -20.92 4.21 14.55
C SER A 220 -19.84 3.70 15.50
N ALA A 221 -18.68 3.26 15.00
CA ALA A 221 -17.62 2.68 15.84
C ALA A 221 -16.66 3.73 16.46
N CYS A 222 -16.91 5.02 16.20
CA CYS A 222 -16.01 6.11 16.54
C CYS A 222 -16.12 6.54 18.02
N HIS A 223 -15.16 6.12 18.85
CA HIS A 223 -15.10 6.50 20.28
C HIS A 223 -15.21 8.02 20.52
N TRP A 224 -14.34 8.83 19.90
CA TRP A 224 -14.36 10.28 20.09
C TRP A 224 -15.65 10.96 19.61
N CYS A 225 -16.38 10.31 18.69
CA CYS A 225 -17.69 10.78 18.27
C CYS A 225 -18.72 10.61 19.40
N HIS A 226 -18.70 9.46 20.09
CA HIS A 226 -19.53 9.22 21.28
C HIS A 226 -19.16 10.15 22.44
N VAL A 227 -17.87 10.36 22.69
CA VAL A 227 -17.40 11.30 23.74
C VAL A 227 -17.95 12.70 23.49
N MET A 228 -17.79 13.22 22.26
CA MET A 228 -18.28 14.56 21.93
C MET A 228 -19.81 14.65 21.95
N GLU A 229 -20.50 13.58 21.55
CA GLU A 229 -21.94 13.49 21.65
C GLU A 229 -22.42 13.61 23.11
N HIS A 230 -21.84 12.81 24.00
CA HIS A 230 -22.23 12.79 25.40
C HIS A 230 -21.88 14.11 26.10
N GLU A 231 -20.66 14.64 25.87
CA GLU A 231 -20.21 15.87 26.54
C GLU A 231 -20.85 17.15 26.00
N SER A 232 -21.16 17.19 24.70
CA SER A 232 -21.57 18.43 24.01
C SER A 232 -22.93 18.34 23.35
N PHE A 233 -23.19 17.34 22.49
CA PHE A 233 -24.43 17.33 21.70
C PHE A 233 -25.68 16.90 22.48
N SER A 234 -25.49 16.17 23.59
CA SER A 234 -26.54 15.81 24.54
C SER A 234 -26.84 16.94 25.55
N ASP A 235 -25.99 17.98 25.59
CA ASP A 235 -26.14 19.08 26.53
C ASP A 235 -27.12 20.14 26.02
N GLU A 236 -28.13 20.41 26.84
CA GLU A 236 -29.22 21.35 26.56
C GLU A 236 -28.77 22.80 26.32
N GLU A 237 -27.71 23.27 26.98
CA GLU A 237 -27.18 24.62 26.78
C GLU A 237 -26.49 24.72 25.41
N VAL A 238 -25.65 23.73 25.10
CA VAL A 238 -24.95 23.64 23.82
C VAL A 238 -25.95 23.53 22.67
N ALA A 239 -26.94 22.64 22.80
CA ALA A 239 -27.96 22.44 21.79
C ALA A 239 -28.81 23.69 21.54
N ARG A 240 -29.24 24.39 22.59
CA ARG A 240 -29.96 25.68 22.42
C ARG A 240 -29.11 26.70 21.68
N PHE A 241 -27.82 26.80 22.00
CA PHE A 241 -26.91 27.70 21.31
C PHE A 241 -26.74 27.31 19.84
N MET A 242 -26.54 26.03 19.54
CA MET A 242 -26.39 25.50 18.19
C MET A 242 -27.67 25.74 17.36
N ASN A 243 -28.83 25.29 17.84
CA ASN A 243 -30.11 25.38 17.13
C ASN A 243 -30.53 26.83 16.84
N LYS A 244 -30.16 27.76 17.73
CA LYS A 244 -30.46 29.18 17.55
C LYS A 244 -29.66 29.79 16.42
N ASN A 245 -28.37 29.46 16.32
CA ASN A 245 -27.41 30.20 15.50
C ASN A 245 -27.00 29.47 14.21
N PHE A 246 -27.19 28.16 14.12
CA PHE A 246 -26.70 27.33 13.03
C PHE A 246 -27.78 26.41 12.46
N VAL A 247 -27.59 25.96 11.22
CA VAL A 247 -28.21 24.73 10.72
C VAL A 247 -27.26 23.58 11.03
N CYS A 248 -27.71 22.63 11.84
CA CYS A 248 -26.89 21.51 12.28
C CYS A 248 -27.12 20.30 11.37
N ILE A 249 -26.08 19.84 10.68
CA ILE A 249 -26.13 18.69 9.78
C ILE A 249 -25.25 17.58 10.34
N LYS A 250 -25.84 16.39 10.47
CA LYS A 250 -25.14 15.15 10.87
C LYS A 250 -24.96 14.28 9.64
N ILE A 251 -23.75 13.74 9.47
CA ILE A 251 -23.40 12.86 8.36
C ILE A 251 -22.75 11.60 8.92
N ASP A 252 -23.19 10.45 8.41
CA ASP A 252 -22.47 9.20 8.55
C ASP A 252 -21.44 9.09 7.42
N ARG A 253 -20.17 8.98 7.79
CA ARG A 253 -19.04 8.79 6.87
C ARG A 253 -19.22 7.53 6.01
N GLU A 254 -19.76 6.45 6.57
CA GLU A 254 -19.89 5.17 5.87
C GLU A 254 -20.97 5.25 4.78
N GLU A 255 -22.00 6.08 4.99
CA GLU A 255 -23.01 6.36 3.97
C GLU A 255 -22.55 7.40 2.94
N ARG A 256 -21.77 8.41 3.36
CA ARG A 256 -21.34 9.56 2.54
C ARG A 256 -19.83 9.83 2.60
N PRO A 257 -18.99 8.87 2.16
CA PRO A 257 -17.53 9.04 2.14
C PRO A 257 -17.09 10.15 1.19
N ASP A 258 -17.92 10.47 0.19
CA ASP A 258 -17.70 11.56 -0.76
C ASP A 258 -17.70 12.93 -0.07
N ILE A 259 -18.63 13.16 0.87
CA ILE A 259 -18.70 14.41 1.63
C ILE A 259 -17.60 14.44 2.71
N ASP A 260 -17.39 13.31 3.38
CA ASP A 260 -16.32 13.15 4.37
C ASP A 260 -14.97 13.56 3.80
N HIS A 261 -14.61 13.06 2.62
CA HIS A 261 -13.34 13.36 1.97
C HIS A 261 -13.14 14.88 1.74
N VAL A 262 -14.15 15.56 1.18
CA VAL A 262 -14.08 17.01 0.90
C VAL A 262 -13.81 17.81 2.18
N TYR A 263 -14.54 17.49 3.25
CA TYR A 263 -14.41 18.21 4.51
C TYR A 263 -13.18 17.78 5.33
N MET A 264 -12.72 16.55 5.18
CA MET A 264 -11.46 16.08 5.77
C MET A 264 -10.28 16.85 5.16
N THR A 265 -10.24 16.99 3.82
CA THR A 265 -9.24 17.82 3.14
C THR A 265 -9.27 19.26 3.65
N ALA A 266 -10.46 19.84 3.83
CA ALA A 266 -10.61 21.19 4.39
C ALA A 266 -9.95 21.31 5.77
N VAL A 267 -10.21 20.37 6.68
CA VAL A 267 -9.64 20.37 8.04
C VAL A 267 -8.14 20.12 8.04
N GLN A 268 -7.64 19.26 7.16
CA GLN A 268 -6.21 19.03 6.97
C GLN A 268 -5.48 20.29 6.49
N LEU A 269 -6.08 21.04 5.55
CA LEU A 269 -5.53 22.32 5.09
C LEU A 269 -5.54 23.39 6.19
N ILE A 270 -6.55 23.40 7.07
CA ILE A 270 -6.65 24.36 8.18
C ILE A 270 -5.68 24.02 9.32
N THR A 271 -5.61 22.74 9.72
CA THR A 271 -4.98 22.32 10.97
C THR A 271 -3.67 21.55 10.78
N GLY A 272 -3.37 21.10 9.57
CA GLY A 272 -2.26 20.20 9.26
C GLY A 272 -2.52 18.73 9.66
N SER A 273 -3.70 18.42 10.19
CA SER A 273 -4.07 17.07 10.64
C SER A 273 -5.55 16.79 10.37
N GLY A 274 -5.99 15.54 10.54
CA GLY A 274 -7.39 15.15 10.32
C GLY A 274 -7.79 13.98 11.21
N GLY A 275 -9.08 13.76 11.33
CA GLY A 275 -9.65 12.69 12.16
C GLY A 275 -11.14 12.90 12.43
N TRP A 276 -11.71 12.02 13.23
CA TRP A 276 -13.13 12.05 13.62
C TRP A 276 -13.28 12.18 15.14
N PRO A 277 -14.35 12.80 15.66
CA PRO A 277 -15.47 13.42 14.92
C PRO A 277 -15.00 14.62 14.13
N LEU A 278 -15.42 14.72 12.87
CA LEU A 278 -15.02 15.82 12.00
C LEU A 278 -16.09 16.90 12.07
N ASN A 279 -15.73 18.08 12.58
CA ASN A 279 -16.66 19.19 12.75
C ASN A 279 -16.21 20.38 11.91
N VAL A 280 -17.02 20.73 10.91
CA VAL A 280 -16.73 21.82 9.96
C VAL A 280 -17.82 22.87 10.02
N ILE A 281 -17.40 24.13 10.08
CA ILE A 281 -18.30 25.28 9.97
C ILE A 281 -18.23 25.80 8.55
N THR A 282 -19.40 25.92 7.92
CA THR A 282 -19.51 26.40 6.54
C THR A 282 -20.39 27.63 6.45
N LEU A 283 -20.18 28.41 5.41
CA LEU A 283 -21.15 29.41 4.96
C LEU A 283 -22.45 28.73 4.46
N PRO A 284 -23.55 29.47 4.29
CA PRO A 284 -24.82 28.92 3.77
C PRO A 284 -24.70 28.24 2.39
N ASN A 285 -23.66 28.56 1.63
CA ASN A 285 -23.33 27.97 0.34
C ASN A 285 -22.42 26.73 0.46
N THR A 286 -22.34 26.13 1.65
CA THR A 286 -21.57 24.92 2.01
C THR A 286 -20.05 25.04 1.93
N LYS A 287 -19.50 26.22 1.62
CA LYS A 287 -18.05 26.43 1.59
C LYS A 287 -17.47 26.48 3.01
N PRO A 288 -16.44 25.67 3.33
CA PRO A 288 -15.86 25.61 4.66
C PRO A 288 -15.12 26.91 5.01
N ILE A 289 -15.23 27.35 6.27
CA ILE A 289 -14.47 28.49 6.80
C ILE A 289 -13.58 28.09 7.98
N TYR A 290 -13.96 27.05 8.69
CA TYR A 290 -13.22 26.53 9.84
C TYR A 290 -13.57 25.06 10.06
N GLY A 291 -12.70 24.33 10.74
CA GLY A 291 -13.04 22.99 11.22
C GLY A 291 -11.94 22.40 12.08
N GLY A 292 -12.26 21.26 12.68
CA GLY A 292 -11.35 20.48 13.50
C GLY A 292 -11.97 19.14 13.85
N THR A 293 -11.29 18.41 14.72
CA THR A 293 -11.72 17.08 15.14
C THR A 293 -12.57 17.15 16.42
N TYR A 294 -12.08 16.57 17.51
CA TYR A 294 -12.71 16.62 18.82
C TYR A 294 -12.55 18.00 19.47
N PHE A 295 -13.64 18.53 20.03
CA PHE A 295 -13.64 19.75 20.84
C PHE A 295 -14.32 19.48 22.19
N PRO A 296 -13.63 19.71 23.33
CA PRO A 296 -14.27 19.70 24.63
C PRO A 296 -15.38 20.76 24.70
N LYS A 297 -16.45 20.48 25.46
CA LYS A 297 -17.67 21.31 25.55
C LYS A 297 -17.43 22.83 25.59
N LYS A 298 -16.56 23.30 26.50
CA LYS A 298 -16.26 24.73 26.68
C LYS A 298 -15.57 25.34 25.46
N THR A 299 -14.59 24.61 24.92
CA THR A 299 -13.85 25.01 23.72
C THR A 299 -14.77 25.07 22.51
N TRP A 300 -15.68 24.09 22.36
CA TRP A 300 -16.67 24.05 21.29
C TRP A 300 -17.55 25.31 21.29
N LEU A 301 -18.15 25.68 22.42
CA LEU A 301 -18.97 26.88 22.53
C LEU A 301 -18.19 28.16 22.24
N THR A 302 -17.01 28.31 22.83
CA THR A 302 -16.17 29.50 22.63
C THR A 302 -15.78 29.65 21.15
N MET A 303 -15.43 28.55 20.49
CA MET A 303 -15.08 28.53 19.07
C MET A 303 -16.28 28.93 18.20
N LEU A 304 -17.47 28.37 18.44
CA LEU A 304 -18.67 28.73 17.69
C LEU A 304 -19.04 30.22 17.87
N GLU A 305 -18.93 30.77 19.09
CA GLU A 305 -19.14 32.19 19.37
C GLU A 305 -18.14 33.08 18.62
N GLN A 306 -16.86 32.70 18.61
CA GLN A 306 -15.83 33.44 17.89
C GLN A 306 -16.07 33.46 16.39
N ILE A 307 -16.48 32.35 15.79
CA ILE A 307 -16.79 32.29 14.36
C ILE A 307 -18.01 33.14 14.03
N LEU A 308 -19.08 33.06 14.81
CA LEU A 308 -20.26 33.91 14.60
C LEU A 308 -19.90 35.39 14.65
N ASN A 309 -19.09 35.81 15.63
CA ASN A 309 -18.62 37.18 15.75
C ASN A 309 -17.73 37.58 14.57
N PHE A 310 -16.81 36.71 14.16
CA PHE A 310 -15.94 36.94 13.01
C PHE A 310 -16.72 37.18 11.72
N VAL A 311 -17.64 36.26 11.38
CA VAL A 311 -18.47 36.35 10.17
C VAL A 311 -19.37 37.59 10.20
N LYS A 312 -19.94 37.92 11.37
CA LYS A 312 -20.79 39.11 11.52
C LYS A 312 -20.00 40.41 11.37
N MET A 313 -18.78 40.48 11.91
CA MET A 313 -17.95 41.69 11.85
C MET A 313 -17.19 41.82 10.53
N ASN A 314 -16.90 40.72 9.83
CA ASN A 314 -16.06 40.67 8.64
C ASN A 314 -16.63 39.72 7.55
N PRO A 315 -17.84 39.97 7.03
CA PRO A 315 -18.49 39.05 6.08
C PRO A 315 -17.69 38.84 4.79
N GLU A 316 -17.06 39.90 4.26
CA GLU A 316 -16.22 39.81 3.05
C GLU A 316 -14.99 38.92 3.29
N LYS A 317 -14.29 39.11 4.41
CA LYS A 317 -13.12 38.26 4.76
C LYS A 317 -13.52 36.80 4.98
N ALA A 318 -14.69 36.54 5.56
CA ALA A 318 -15.19 35.18 5.71
C ALA A 318 -15.45 34.52 4.35
N GLN A 319 -15.99 35.29 3.39
CA GLN A 319 -16.20 34.81 2.02
C GLN A 319 -14.87 34.57 1.29
N GLU A 320 -13.89 35.48 1.41
CA GLU A 320 -12.55 35.31 0.85
C GLU A 320 -11.84 34.07 1.41
N GLN A 321 -11.93 33.85 2.73
CA GLN A 321 -11.37 32.66 3.38
C GLN A 321 -12.04 31.38 2.88
N ALA A 322 -13.38 31.37 2.76
CA ALA A 322 -14.12 30.24 2.21
C ALA A 322 -13.73 29.94 0.76
N ASP A 323 -13.59 30.97 -0.07
CA ASP A 323 -13.24 30.82 -1.48
C ASP A 323 -11.81 30.32 -1.65
N SER A 324 -10.87 30.88 -0.89
CA SER A 324 -9.47 30.44 -0.88
C SER A 324 -9.36 28.98 -0.46
N LEU A 325 -10.03 28.57 0.63
CA LEU A 325 -10.00 27.18 1.08
C LEU A 325 -10.66 26.24 0.07
N THR A 326 -11.78 26.64 -0.53
CA THR A 326 -12.46 25.87 -1.59
C THR A 326 -11.56 25.68 -2.81
N GLN A 327 -10.81 26.70 -3.21
CA GLN A 327 -9.87 26.62 -4.31
C GLN A 327 -8.72 25.63 -4.01
N HIS A 328 -8.17 25.64 -2.79
CA HIS A 328 -7.13 24.68 -2.40
C HIS A 328 -7.67 23.24 -2.38
N ILE A 329 -8.89 23.03 -1.87
CA ILE A 329 -9.54 21.71 -1.92
C ILE A 329 -9.71 21.24 -3.36
N GLN A 330 -10.11 22.14 -4.27
CA GLN A 330 -10.25 21.81 -5.69
C GLN A 330 -8.90 21.47 -6.33
N ILE A 331 -7.84 22.22 -6.01
CA ILE A 331 -6.48 21.96 -6.50
C ILE A 331 -6.01 20.58 -6.05
N ASP A 332 -6.16 20.25 -4.76
CA ASP A 332 -5.83 18.94 -4.21
C ASP A 332 -6.67 17.81 -4.83
N SER A 333 -7.91 18.13 -5.25
CA SER A 333 -8.81 17.17 -5.90
C SER A 333 -8.54 17.01 -7.41
N THR A 334 -7.93 18.01 -8.06
CA THR A 334 -7.55 17.94 -9.47
C THR A 334 -6.21 17.25 -9.62
N PHE A 335 -6.25 15.95 -9.93
CA PHE A 335 -5.14 15.28 -10.58
C PHE A 335 -4.95 15.88 -11.97
N ASN A 336 -4.06 16.87 -12.08
CA ASN A 336 -3.54 17.29 -13.37
C ASN A 336 -2.65 16.17 -13.89
N PHE A 337 -3.25 15.27 -14.67
CA PHE A 337 -2.47 14.35 -15.48
C PHE A 337 -1.55 15.19 -16.38
N PRO A 338 -0.23 14.99 -16.32
CA PRO A 338 0.68 15.64 -17.25
C PRO A 338 0.19 15.41 -18.66
N SER A 339 0.09 16.47 -19.46
CA SER A 339 -0.37 16.39 -20.85
C SER A 339 0.64 15.70 -21.78
N GLU A 340 1.84 15.42 -21.29
CA GLU A 340 2.91 14.73 -22.01
C GLU A 340 3.20 13.37 -21.37
N ASN A 341 3.50 12.38 -22.21
CA ASN A 341 4.08 11.10 -21.79
C ASN A 341 5.50 11.36 -21.26
N GLN A 342 5.60 11.81 -20.03
CA GLN A 342 6.87 11.90 -19.33
C GLN A 342 7.37 10.46 -19.08
N GLU A 343 8.55 10.13 -19.61
CA GLU A 343 9.19 8.85 -19.31
C GLU A 343 9.58 8.83 -17.83
N PHE A 344 9.00 7.93 -17.06
CA PHE A 344 9.35 7.70 -15.66
C PHE A 344 10.51 6.72 -15.57
N SER A 345 11.52 7.07 -14.79
CA SER A 345 12.65 6.21 -14.47
C SER A 345 12.52 5.59 -13.07
N LEU A 346 13.31 4.55 -12.79
CA LEU A 346 13.43 4.01 -11.44
C LEU A 346 14.06 5.02 -10.47
N ASP A 347 14.89 5.95 -10.96
CA ASP A 347 15.53 6.99 -10.15
C ASP A 347 14.49 7.99 -9.61
N ASP A 348 13.45 8.29 -10.40
CA ASP A 348 12.33 9.13 -9.95
C ASP A 348 11.63 8.48 -8.75
N LEU A 349 11.37 7.17 -8.82
CA LEU A 349 10.78 6.41 -7.71
C LEU A 349 11.71 6.33 -6.50
N ALA A 350 13.02 6.17 -6.73
CA ALA A 350 14.01 6.13 -5.66
C ALA A 350 14.02 7.45 -4.86
N SER A 351 13.93 8.59 -5.54
CA SER A 351 13.92 9.91 -4.88
C SER A 351 12.70 10.10 -3.95
N VAL A 352 11.53 9.63 -4.36
CA VAL A 352 10.31 9.64 -3.55
C VAL A 352 10.45 8.71 -2.35
N LEU A 353 10.99 7.52 -2.59
CA LEU A 353 11.18 6.52 -1.55
C LEU A 353 12.14 7.00 -0.46
N GLU A 354 13.26 7.65 -0.81
CA GLU A 354 14.22 8.16 0.18
C GLU A 354 13.59 9.18 1.15
N ILE A 355 12.68 10.02 0.66
CA ILE A 355 11.94 10.97 1.49
C ILE A 355 11.01 10.21 2.44
N TRP A 356 10.36 9.16 1.93
CA TRP A 356 9.45 8.34 2.70
C TRP A 356 10.17 7.53 3.78
N LEU A 357 11.27 6.84 3.46
CA LEU A 357 12.04 6.03 4.41
C LEU A 357 12.52 6.85 5.62
N LYS A 358 12.81 8.14 5.45
CA LYS A 358 13.15 9.06 6.57
C LYS A 358 12.01 9.27 7.56
N ARG A 359 10.77 8.96 7.18
CA ARG A 359 9.58 9.06 8.03
C ARG A 359 9.21 7.73 8.68
N ILE A 360 9.88 6.63 8.32
CA ILE A 360 9.65 5.31 8.90
C ILE A 360 10.53 5.15 10.14
N ASP A 361 9.93 4.60 11.19
CA ASP A 361 10.61 4.25 12.40
C ASP A 361 11.34 2.90 12.23
N ILE A 362 12.65 2.95 12.02
CA ILE A 362 13.48 1.74 11.83
C ILE A 362 13.71 0.94 13.13
N ARG A 363 13.15 1.35 14.26
CA ARG A 363 13.27 0.62 15.54
C ARG A 363 11.95 0.01 15.97
N GLU A 364 10.89 0.81 15.90
CA GLU A 364 9.55 0.38 16.33
C GLU A 364 8.60 0.13 15.15
N GLY A 365 9.04 0.30 13.91
CA GLY A 365 8.18 0.11 12.73
C GLY A 365 7.09 1.17 12.59
N GLY A 366 6.45 1.24 11.42
CA GLY A 366 5.46 2.27 11.13
C GLY A 366 6.06 3.63 10.84
N TYR A 367 5.20 4.65 10.79
CA TYR A 367 5.65 6.04 10.73
C TYR A 367 6.18 6.52 12.08
N LEU A 368 7.08 7.50 12.04
CA LEU A 368 7.57 8.18 13.24
C LEU A 368 6.44 8.88 14.00
N ARG A 369 6.59 8.90 15.34
CA ARG A 369 5.70 9.56 16.32
C ARG A 369 4.40 8.80 16.59
N ALA A 370 3.75 9.19 17.69
CA ALA A 370 2.43 8.72 18.07
C ALA A 370 1.35 9.74 17.68
N PRO A 371 0.09 9.32 17.46
CA PRO A 371 -0.36 7.92 17.36
C PRO A 371 0.17 7.20 16.11
N LYS A 372 0.30 5.87 16.15
CA LYS A 372 0.75 5.06 15.01
C LYS A 372 -0.41 4.33 14.34
N PHE A 373 -0.55 4.56 13.03
CA PHE A 373 -1.53 3.88 12.17
C PHE A 373 -0.84 2.83 11.27
N PRO A 374 -1.45 1.65 11.03
CA PRO A 374 -0.89 0.61 10.17
C PRO A 374 -0.67 1.02 8.71
N LEU A 375 -1.56 1.83 8.13
CA LEU A 375 -1.51 2.39 6.77
C LEU A 375 -0.95 1.43 5.68
N PRO A 376 -1.63 0.28 5.41
CA PRO A 376 -1.04 -0.82 4.63
C PRO A 376 -0.71 -0.47 3.17
N SER A 377 -1.48 0.44 2.55
CA SER A 377 -1.28 0.88 1.16
C SER A 377 0.13 1.44 0.93
N GLY A 378 0.65 2.18 1.92
CA GLY A 378 1.99 2.73 1.86
C GLY A 378 3.08 1.65 1.89
N PHE A 379 2.91 0.66 2.76
CA PHE A 379 3.85 -0.46 2.87
C PHE A 379 3.74 -1.42 1.67
N HIS A 380 2.58 -1.54 1.03
CA HIS A 380 2.44 -2.25 -0.24
C HIS A 380 3.28 -1.61 -1.35
N PHE A 381 3.31 -0.28 -1.44
CA PHE A 381 4.19 0.42 -2.37
C PHE A 381 5.67 0.07 -2.13
N LEU A 382 6.11 -0.01 -0.86
CA LEU A 382 7.48 -0.43 -0.53
C LEU A 382 7.80 -1.85 -1.00
N LEU A 383 6.86 -2.79 -0.85
CA LEU A 383 7.01 -4.16 -1.37
C LEU A 383 7.08 -4.22 -2.90
N GLN A 384 6.25 -3.42 -3.57
CA GLN A 384 6.28 -3.29 -5.03
C GLN A 384 7.63 -2.72 -5.49
N PHE A 385 8.10 -1.65 -4.83
CA PHE A 385 9.39 -1.06 -5.12
C PHE A 385 10.54 -2.06 -4.99
N HIS A 386 10.58 -2.82 -3.89
CA HIS A 386 11.56 -3.90 -3.70
C HIS A 386 11.51 -4.93 -4.86
N SER A 387 10.30 -5.30 -5.29
CA SER A 387 10.10 -6.26 -6.37
C SER A 387 10.60 -5.76 -7.74
N PHE A 388 10.50 -4.45 -8.01
CA PHE A 388 10.97 -3.83 -9.26
C PHE A 388 12.47 -3.58 -9.29
N THR A 389 13.09 -3.28 -8.13
CA THR A 389 14.49 -2.84 -8.03
C THR A 389 15.46 -3.93 -7.57
N LYS A 390 15.04 -5.19 -7.66
CA LYS A 390 15.73 -6.44 -7.23
C LYS A 390 17.22 -6.27 -6.93
N ALA A 391 17.63 -6.59 -5.68
CA ALA A 391 19.00 -6.56 -5.19
C ALA A 391 19.68 -5.17 -5.17
N SER A 392 18.88 -4.09 -5.15
CA SER A 392 19.37 -2.76 -4.77
C SER A 392 19.34 -2.58 -3.25
N SER A 393 20.32 -1.86 -2.71
CA SER A 393 20.37 -1.52 -1.28
C SER A 393 19.12 -0.77 -0.82
N LEU A 394 18.55 0.07 -1.69
CA LEU A 394 17.33 0.82 -1.41
C LEU A 394 16.09 -0.08 -1.38
N GLY A 395 16.00 -1.05 -2.29
CA GLY A 395 14.96 -2.08 -2.28
C GLY A 395 15.02 -2.94 -1.02
N ASP A 396 16.21 -3.31 -0.55
CA ASP A 396 16.38 -4.09 0.68
C ASP A 396 15.99 -3.28 1.93
N MET A 397 16.30 -1.97 1.96
CA MET A 397 15.82 -1.07 3.01
C MET A 397 14.29 -0.95 3.01
N ALA A 398 13.65 -0.93 1.83
CA ALA A 398 12.19 -0.91 1.71
C ALA A 398 11.56 -2.19 2.29
N LEU A 399 12.07 -3.38 1.91
CA LEU A 399 11.59 -4.65 2.47
C LEU A 399 11.82 -4.73 3.97
N SER A 400 13.00 -4.33 4.45
CA SER A 400 13.33 -4.33 5.89
C SER A 400 12.39 -3.41 6.68
N SER A 401 12.05 -2.25 6.11
CA SER A 401 11.10 -1.29 6.70
C SER A 401 9.69 -1.86 6.82
N VAL A 402 9.25 -2.63 5.82
CA VAL A 402 7.96 -3.35 5.89
C VAL A 402 8.04 -4.44 6.96
N ALA A 403 9.08 -5.27 6.92
CA ALA A 403 9.24 -6.40 7.85
C ALA A 403 9.24 -5.94 9.31
N ILE A 404 10.04 -4.94 9.68
CA ILE A 404 10.05 -4.43 11.05
C ILE A 404 8.71 -3.82 11.47
N THR A 405 7.98 -3.21 10.53
CA THR A 405 6.63 -2.69 10.80
C THR A 405 5.65 -3.81 11.10
N LEU A 406 5.65 -4.86 10.29
CA LEU A 406 4.80 -6.03 10.49
C LEU A 406 5.16 -6.78 11.79
N ASP A 407 6.43 -7.02 12.03
CA ASP A 407 6.90 -7.68 13.26
C ASP A 407 6.47 -6.89 14.51
N LYS A 408 6.60 -5.55 14.48
CA LYS A 408 6.26 -4.70 15.63
C LYS A 408 4.75 -4.58 15.85
N MET A 409 3.95 -4.55 14.80
CA MET A 409 2.49 -4.59 14.94
C MET A 409 2.02 -5.96 15.44
N ALA A 410 2.51 -7.05 14.86
CA ALA A 410 2.13 -8.42 15.24
C ALA A 410 2.49 -8.77 16.68
N ASN A 411 3.61 -8.23 17.20
CA ASN A 411 4.02 -8.39 18.60
C ASN A 411 3.51 -7.28 19.53
N GLY A 412 2.76 -6.30 19.01
CA GLY A 412 2.21 -5.17 19.76
C GLY A 412 0.80 -5.45 20.29
N GLY A 413 0.32 -4.60 21.19
CA GLY A 413 -1.07 -4.64 21.68
C GLY A 413 -2.09 -4.10 20.68
N ILE A 414 -1.65 -3.54 19.54
CA ILE A 414 -2.54 -3.26 18.40
C ILE A 414 -3.11 -4.53 17.77
N TYR A 415 -2.37 -5.64 17.85
CA TYR A 415 -2.83 -6.95 17.45
C TYR A 415 -3.52 -7.65 18.61
N ASP A 416 -4.71 -8.20 18.38
CA ASP A 416 -5.42 -8.99 19.38
C ASP A 416 -4.88 -10.43 19.40
N HIS A 417 -4.02 -10.72 20.37
CA HIS A 417 -3.37 -12.01 20.55
C HIS A 417 -4.31 -13.16 20.96
N VAL A 418 -5.56 -12.86 21.33
CA VAL A 418 -6.54 -13.86 21.74
C VAL A 418 -7.57 -14.09 20.65
N GLY A 419 -8.18 -13.01 20.16
CA GLY A 419 -9.27 -13.04 19.18
C GLY A 419 -8.81 -12.92 17.73
N GLY A 420 -7.58 -12.48 17.48
CA GLY A 420 -7.11 -12.11 16.16
C GLY A 420 -7.63 -10.74 15.68
N GLY A 421 -7.02 -10.27 14.61
CA GLY A 421 -7.32 -8.97 14.02
C GLY A 421 -6.65 -7.80 14.73
N PHE A 422 -6.66 -6.66 14.05
CA PHE A 422 -5.99 -5.44 14.44
C PHE A 422 -7.00 -4.36 14.83
N SER A 423 -6.70 -3.71 15.94
CA SER A 423 -7.25 -2.41 16.32
C SER A 423 -6.74 -1.32 15.35
N ARG A 424 -7.50 -0.23 15.22
CA ARG A 424 -7.29 0.74 14.15
C ARG A 424 -5.95 1.45 14.23
N TYR A 425 -5.52 1.82 15.43
CA TYR A 425 -4.24 2.49 15.65
C TYR A 425 -3.74 2.28 17.08
N SER A 426 -2.46 2.56 17.31
CA SER A 426 -1.86 2.66 18.64
C SER A 426 -1.76 4.11 19.06
N THR A 427 -2.17 4.40 20.29
CA THR A 427 -2.04 5.75 20.89
C THR A 427 -0.59 6.08 21.25
N ASP A 428 0.28 5.07 21.36
CA ASP A 428 1.72 5.22 21.61
C ASP A 428 2.57 4.95 20.36
N SER A 429 3.89 5.15 20.51
CA SER A 429 4.87 4.89 19.45
C SER A 429 5.40 3.46 19.40
N PHE A 430 4.97 2.58 20.29
CA PHE A 430 5.49 1.21 20.48
C PHE A 430 4.49 0.13 20.04
N TRP A 431 3.34 0.53 19.51
CA TRP A 431 2.22 -0.35 19.16
C TRP A 431 1.57 -1.07 20.35
N LYS A 432 1.73 -0.57 21.59
CA LYS A 432 1.27 -1.28 22.79
C LYS A 432 -0.16 -0.92 23.20
N VAL A 433 -0.52 0.35 23.18
CA VAL A 433 -1.83 0.81 23.66
C VAL A 433 -2.77 1.07 22.48
N PRO A 434 -3.66 0.13 22.13
CA PRO A 434 -4.59 0.29 21.01
C PRO A 434 -5.67 1.33 21.29
N HIS A 435 -6.22 1.88 20.22
CA HIS A 435 -7.58 2.39 20.18
C HIS A 435 -8.47 1.28 19.60
N PHE A 436 -9.37 0.73 20.41
CA PHE A 436 -9.91 -0.64 20.26
C PHE A 436 -10.88 -0.88 19.11
N GLU A 437 -11.22 0.17 18.36
CA GLU A 437 -11.98 0.09 17.13
C GLU A 437 -11.31 -0.87 16.12
N LYS A 438 -12.05 -1.82 15.54
CA LYS A 438 -11.52 -2.72 14.50
C LYS A 438 -12.27 -2.52 13.18
N MET A 439 -11.57 -2.01 12.17
CA MET A 439 -12.16 -1.75 10.85
C MET A 439 -11.91 -2.91 9.89
N LEU A 440 -12.93 -3.33 9.13
CA LEU A 440 -12.79 -4.39 8.13
C LEU A 440 -11.75 -4.02 7.08
N TYR A 441 -11.80 -2.79 6.56
CA TYR A 441 -10.91 -2.38 5.47
C TYR A 441 -9.44 -2.33 5.90
N ASP A 442 -9.16 -2.05 7.18
CA ASP A 442 -7.79 -2.06 7.71
C ASP A 442 -7.30 -3.51 7.83
N ASN A 443 -8.11 -4.39 8.43
CA ASN A 443 -7.80 -5.80 8.60
C ASN A 443 -7.63 -6.53 7.26
N ALA A 444 -8.52 -6.31 6.30
CA ALA A 444 -8.45 -6.92 4.97
C ALA A 444 -7.18 -6.50 4.20
N GLN A 445 -6.81 -5.21 4.29
CA GLN A 445 -5.57 -4.73 3.68
C GLN A 445 -4.33 -5.26 4.39
N LEU A 446 -4.35 -5.38 5.72
CA LEU A 446 -3.26 -5.98 6.49
C LEU A 446 -3.06 -7.44 6.11
N VAL A 447 -4.12 -8.24 5.98
CA VAL A 447 -4.03 -9.64 5.51
C VAL A 447 -3.26 -9.71 4.19
N SER A 448 -3.58 -8.83 3.24
CA SER A 448 -2.89 -8.78 1.93
C SER A 448 -1.42 -8.39 2.09
N LEU A 449 -1.11 -7.42 2.96
CA LEU A 449 0.25 -6.97 3.22
C LEU A 449 1.10 -8.07 3.86
N TYR A 450 0.61 -8.69 4.93
CA TYR A 450 1.28 -9.82 5.57
C TYR A 450 1.46 -10.99 4.60
N ALA A 451 0.47 -11.29 3.73
CA ALA A 451 0.59 -12.36 2.75
C ALA A 451 1.68 -12.10 1.71
N HIS A 452 1.75 -10.89 1.17
CA HIS A 452 2.80 -10.51 0.22
C HIS A 452 4.18 -10.53 0.88
N THR A 453 4.32 -10.04 2.11
CA THR A 453 5.60 -10.11 2.83
C THR A 453 5.97 -11.54 3.21
N PHE A 454 5.00 -12.40 3.54
CA PHE A 454 5.24 -13.82 3.79
C PHE A 454 5.78 -14.54 2.56
N GLN A 455 5.29 -14.23 1.36
CA GLN A 455 5.80 -14.82 0.12
C GLN A 455 7.29 -14.52 -0.10
N LEU A 456 7.75 -13.32 0.31
CA LEU A 456 9.12 -12.86 0.17
C LEU A 456 10.05 -13.37 1.29
N THR A 457 9.58 -13.33 2.55
CA THR A 457 10.42 -13.55 3.74
C THR A 457 10.29 -14.96 4.32
N ARG A 458 9.16 -15.64 4.06
CA ARG A 458 8.78 -16.92 4.66
C ARG A 458 8.72 -16.93 6.19
N ASN A 459 8.57 -15.76 6.83
CA ASN A 459 8.43 -15.66 8.28
C ASN A 459 7.12 -16.31 8.76
N PRO A 460 7.15 -17.39 9.58
CA PRO A 460 5.93 -18.09 10.01
C PRO A 460 5.00 -17.24 10.89
N LEU A 461 5.50 -16.18 11.54
CA LEU A 461 4.66 -15.23 12.29
C LEU A 461 3.59 -14.61 11.38
N TYR A 462 3.96 -14.21 10.16
CA TYR A 462 3.04 -13.57 9.23
C TYR A 462 1.92 -14.51 8.80
N ARG A 463 2.23 -15.80 8.63
CA ARG A 463 1.21 -16.81 8.35
C ARG A 463 0.20 -16.92 9.49
N THR A 464 0.69 -16.95 10.73
CA THR A 464 -0.15 -17.02 11.94
C THR A 464 -1.09 -15.83 12.00
N VAL A 465 -0.55 -14.61 11.87
CA VAL A 465 -1.34 -13.37 11.85
C VAL A 465 -2.40 -13.36 10.74
N ILE A 466 -2.09 -13.86 9.54
CA ILE A 466 -3.05 -13.97 8.44
C ILE A 466 -4.21 -14.90 8.82
N GLU A 467 -3.89 -16.12 9.29
CA GLU A 467 -4.88 -17.13 9.63
C GLU A 467 -5.80 -16.66 10.77
N GLU A 468 -5.23 -16.06 11.81
CA GLU A 468 -5.96 -15.52 12.95
C GLU A 468 -6.80 -14.28 12.59
N THR A 469 -6.28 -13.37 11.76
CA THR A 469 -7.05 -12.20 11.31
C THR A 469 -8.21 -12.61 10.39
N LEU A 470 -8.02 -13.61 9.53
CA LEU A 470 -9.11 -14.15 8.71
C LEU A 470 -10.17 -14.83 9.57
N ALA A 471 -9.77 -15.58 10.61
CA ALA A 471 -10.69 -16.18 11.56
C ALA A 471 -11.47 -15.13 12.37
N PHE A 472 -10.84 -14.00 12.73
CA PHE A 472 -11.53 -12.85 13.31
C PHE A 472 -12.58 -12.27 12.36
N ILE A 473 -12.23 -12.03 11.08
CA ILE A 473 -13.16 -11.48 10.09
C ILE A 473 -14.36 -12.42 9.88
N GLU A 474 -14.11 -13.74 9.78
CA GLU A 474 -15.17 -14.74 9.62
C GLU A 474 -16.11 -14.77 10.83
N ARG A 475 -15.56 -14.64 12.04
CA ARG A 475 -16.32 -14.72 13.28
C ARG A 475 -17.11 -13.45 13.60
N GLU A 476 -16.48 -12.29 13.47
CA GLU A 476 -17.00 -11.02 14.00
C GLU A 476 -17.52 -10.07 12.92
N LEU A 477 -16.97 -10.14 11.70
CA LEU A 477 -17.24 -9.16 10.64
C LEU A 477 -17.98 -9.75 9.44
N THR A 478 -18.44 -11.00 9.51
CA THR A 478 -19.19 -11.66 8.44
C THR A 478 -20.65 -11.85 8.83
N ASP A 479 -21.55 -11.34 8.01
CA ASP A 479 -23.00 -11.53 8.17
C ASP A 479 -23.41 -12.93 7.68
N MET A 480 -24.42 -13.54 8.31
CA MET A 480 -24.93 -14.87 7.95
C MET A 480 -25.43 -14.98 6.48
N GLN A 481 -25.73 -13.85 5.83
CA GLN A 481 -26.13 -13.81 4.42
C GLN A 481 -24.93 -13.67 3.46
N GLY A 482 -23.70 -13.65 3.97
CA GLY A 482 -22.45 -13.57 3.20
C GLY A 482 -21.97 -12.15 2.91
N GLY A 483 -22.60 -11.13 3.49
CA GLY A 483 -22.07 -9.77 3.52
C GLY A 483 -21.01 -9.59 4.60
N PHE A 484 -20.34 -8.43 4.63
CA PHE A 484 -19.41 -8.08 5.70
C PHE A 484 -19.85 -6.81 6.41
N TYR A 485 -19.68 -6.77 7.74
CA TYR A 485 -19.79 -5.55 8.54
C TYR A 485 -18.56 -4.67 8.32
N CYS A 486 -18.74 -3.35 8.32
CA CYS A 486 -17.68 -2.37 8.06
C CYS A 486 -16.67 -2.25 9.22
N ALA A 487 -17.13 -2.43 10.45
CA ALA A 487 -16.37 -2.18 11.65
C ALA A 487 -16.95 -2.92 12.87
N LEU A 488 -16.14 -2.99 13.92
CA LEU A 488 -16.52 -3.38 15.27
C LEU A 488 -16.20 -2.23 16.22
N ASP A 489 -17.18 -1.86 17.04
CA ASP A 489 -17.14 -0.70 17.93
C ASP A 489 -16.00 -0.81 18.95
N ALA A 490 -15.35 0.33 19.24
CA ALA A 490 -14.35 0.44 20.29
C ALA A 490 -14.97 0.35 21.68
N ASP A 491 -16.22 0.81 21.83
CA ASP A 491 -16.91 0.87 23.11
C ASP A 491 -17.64 -0.45 23.39
N SER A 492 -17.47 -0.97 24.60
CA SER A 492 -18.16 -2.16 25.09
C SER A 492 -18.80 -1.83 26.43
N GLU A 493 -20.13 -1.87 26.49
CA GLU A 493 -20.91 -1.42 27.66
C GLU A 493 -20.66 0.05 28.06
N GLY A 494 -20.33 0.90 27.09
CA GLY A 494 -20.06 2.34 27.31
C GLY A 494 -18.65 2.66 27.79
N GLU A 495 -17.75 1.68 27.84
CA GLU A 495 -16.34 1.84 28.16
C GLU A 495 -15.47 1.36 26.99
N GLU A 496 -14.49 2.17 26.58
CA GLU A 496 -13.58 1.82 25.48
C GLU A 496 -12.75 0.58 25.85
N GLY A 497 -12.74 -0.44 24.99
CA GLY A 497 -11.84 -1.58 25.13
C GLY A 497 -12.15 -2.56 26.25
N LYS A 498 -13.30 -2.45 26.91
CA LYS A 498 -13.64 -3.25 28.11
C LYS A 498 -13.46 -4.76 27.93
N PHE A 499 -13.78 -5.31 26.77
CA PHE A 499 -13.61 -6.76 26.49
C PHE A 499 -12.18 -7.17 26.15
N TYR A 500 -11.28 -6.21 25.96
CA TYR A 500 -9.89 -6.45 25.55
C TYR A 500 -8.89 -6.13 26.66
N VAL A 501 -9.28 -5.35 27.67
CA VAL A 501 -8.44 -5.01 28.82
C VAL A 501 -8.68 -5.99 29.95
N TRP A 502 -7.59 -6.46 30.56
CA TRP A 502 -7.61 -7.39 31.68
C TRP A 502 -7.06 -6.71 32.92
N SER A 503 -7.70 -6.92 34.07
CA SER A 503 -7.06 -6.61 35.34
C SER A 503 -5.92 -7.61 35.58
N ILE A 504 -4.92 -7.21 36.38
CA ILE A 504 -3.82 -8.10 36.76
C ILE A 504 -4.33 -9.36 37.47
N ASP A 505 -5.42 -9.22 38.24
CA ASP A 505 -6.05 -10.35 38.94
C ASP A 505 -6.75 -11.29 37.96
N ASP A 506 -7.51 -10.77 36.98
CA ASP A 506 -8.15 -11.59 35.94
C ASP A 506 -7.10 -12.33 35.11
N PHE A 507 -6.00 -11.67 34.79
CA PHE A 507 -4.88 -12.25 34.06
C PHE A 507 -4.22 -13.40 34.83
N HIS A 508 -3.90 -13.20 36.11
CA HIS A 508 -3.36 -14.25 36.97
C HIS A 508 -4.35 -15.39 37.18
N GLN A 509 -5.65 -15.09 37.29
CA GLN A 509 -6.68 -16.10 37.42
C GLN A 509 -6.83 -16.95 36.15
N ALA A 510 -6.74 -16.33 34.97
CA ALA A 510 -6.87 -17.02 33.70
C ALA A 510 -5.66 -17.91 33.37
N LEU A 511 -4.44 -17.41 33.62
CA LEU A 511 -3.19 -18.11 33.27
C LEU A 511 -2.63 -18.98 34.40
N GLY A 512 -3.03 -18.74 35.65
CA GLY A 512 -2.57 -19.50 36.81
C GLY A 512 -1.05 -19.56 36.92
N VAL A 513 -0.50 -20.78 36.89
CA VAL A 513 0.95 -21.01 37.00
C VAL A 513 1.76 -20.49 35.83
N ASP A 514 1.13 -20.28 34.67
CA ASP A 514 1.78 -19.79 33.45
C ASP A 514 1.84 -18.26 33.39
N ALA A 515 1.12 -17.54 34.28
CA ALA A 515 1.10 -16.08 34.29
C ALA A 515 2.50 -15.42 34.30
N PRO A 516 3.51 -15.94 35.04
CA PRO A 516 4.86 -15.38 35.01
C PRO A 516 5.56 -15.41 33.64
N LEU A 517 5.12 -16.28 32.71
CA LEU A 517 5.68 -16.34 31.35
C LEU A 517 5.24 -15.15 30.48
N PHE A 518 4.17 -14.47 30.87
CA PHE A 518 3.51 -13.42 30.08
C PHE A 518 3.48 -12.05 30.79
N SER A 519 4.03 -11.94 32.00
CA SER A 519 3.92 -10.75 32.85
C SER A 519 5.13 -9.79 32.82
N GLU A 520 6.12 -10.00 31.93
CA GLU A 520 7.32 -9.14 31.81
C GLU A 520 7.25 -8.10 30.69
#